data_AF-A0A2K4WUB7-F1
#
_entry.id   AF-A0A2K4WUB7-F1
#
_cell.length_a   1.000
_cell.length_b   1.000
_cell.length_c   1.000
_cell.angle_alpha   90.00
_cell.angle_beta   90.00
_cell.angle_gamma   90.00
#
_symmetry.space_group_name_H-M   'P 1'
#
loop_
_entity.id
_entity.type
_entity.pdbx_description
1 polymer ?
#
loop_
_entity_poly.entity_id
_entity_poly.type
_entity_poly.pdbx_seq_one_letter_code
_entity_poly.pdbx_strand_id
1 'polypeptide(L)'
;METMQLHEILAAHLRIDKPQALCNPQRGQRSSGEILGGEFNGDRLQGQVLPGGSLFLVPQDDSLARFSLYYTLLTDDGIKIDVVGEGLVAFDETDRAPFAESLSVHVQQTVQRSFRRS
;
A
#
# COMPACT_ATOMS: atom_id res chain seq x y z
N MET A 1 -33.95 1.11 -2.84
CA MET A 1 -32.68 0.60 -2.29
C MET A 1 -31.74 0.50 -3.46
N GLU A 2 -30.77 1.40 -3.55
CA GLU A 2 -29.79 1.40 -4.65
C GLU A 2 -28.75 0.32 -4.38
N THR A 3 -28.47 -0.50 -5.39
CA THR A 3 -27.46 -1.57 -5.30
C THR A 3 -26.09 -0.96 -5.56
N MET A 4 -25.17 -1.10 -4.61
CA MET A 4 -23.78 -0.69 -4.79
C MET A 4 -23.12 -1.58 -5.85
N GLN A 5 -22.54 -0.97 -6.88
CA GLN A 5 -21.80 -1.66 -7.94
C GLN A 5 -20.32 -1.31 -7.81
N LEU A 6 -19.46 -2.32 -7.81
CA LEU A 6 -18.01 -2.16 -7.82
C LEU A 6 -17.49 -2.28 -9.25
N HIS A 7 -16.61 -1.37 -9.65
CA HIS A 7 -15.90 -1.45 -10.91
C HIS A 7 -14.41 -1.27 -10.64
N GLU A 8 -13.61 -2.20 -11.16
CA GLU A 8 -12.15 -2.13 -11.06
C GLU A 8 -11.65 -1.00 -11.96
N ILE A 9 -10.83 -0.10 -11.40
CA ILE A 9 -10.24 1.02 -12.15
C ILE A 9 -8.77 0.76 -12.47
N LEU A 10 -8.05 0.13 -11.53
CA LEU A 10 -6.64 -0.24 -11.68
C LEU A 10 -6.25 -1.30 -10.64
N ALA A 11 -5.20 -2.05 -10.96
CA ALA A 11 -4.46 -2.92 -10.04
C ALA A 11 -3.01 -2.44 -9.93
N ALA A 12 -2.45 -2.43 -8.72
CA ALA A 12 -1.07 -2.04 -8.46
C ALA A 12 -0.31 -3.16 -7.75
N HIS A 13 0.86 -3.52 -8.26
CA HIS A 13 1.77 -4.49 -7.66
C HIS A 13 2.96 -3.74 -7.05
N LEU A 14 3.04 -3.76 -5.72
CA LEU A 14 4.08 -3.08 -4.97
C LEU A 14 5.20 -4.06 -4.61
N ARG A 15 6.45 -3.65 -4.85
CA ARG A 15 7.63 -4.32 -4.29
C ARG A 15 8.01 -3.59 -3.01
N ILE A 16 7.99 -4.29 -1.90
CA ILE A 16 8.21 -3.72 -0.56
C ILE A 16 9.40 -4.44 0.08
N ASP A 17 10.28 -3.67 0.73
CA ASP A 17 11.33 -4.25 1.57
C ASP A 17 10.71 -5.01 2.76
N LYS A 18 11.46 -5.97 3.31
CA LYS A 18 11.17 -6.62 4.57
C LYS A 18 10.95 -5.57 5.67
N PRO A 19 9.73 -5.49 6.25
CA PRO A 19 9.44 -4.54 7.30
C PRO A 19 10.39 -4.67 8.50
N GLN A 20 10.94 -3.55 8.94
CA GLN A 20 11.85 -3.44 10.08
C GLN A 20 11.08 -2.98 11.31
N ALA A 21 11.36 -3.53 12.48
CA ALA A 21 10.76 -3.07 13.73
C ALA A 21 11.27 -1.67 14.09
N LEU A 22 10.35 -0.73 14.30
CA LEU A 22 10.66 0.66 14.65
C LEU A 22 10.85 0.86 16.17
N CYS A 23 10.32 -0.02 17.03
CA CYS A 23 10.43 0.12 18.49
C CYS A 23 10.29 -1.22 19.25
N ASN A 24 10.92 -1.34 20.43
CA ASN A 24 10.84 -2.47 21.38
C ASN A 24 9.84 -2.12 22.54
N PRO A 25 9.11 -3.08 23.15
CA PRO A 25 7.73 -2.86 23.60
C PRO A 25 7.60 -2.29 25.03
N GLN A 26 7.06 -1.08 25.11
CA GLN A 26 6.09 -0.73 26.16
C GLN A 26 4.76 -0.20 25.56
N ARG A 27 4.70 0.09 24.25
CA ARG A 27 3.54 0.72 23.58
C ARG A 27 3.09 0.03 22.27
N GLY A 28 3.48 -1.23 22.08
CA GLY A 28 3.15 -2.00 20.87
C GLY A 28 4.26 -1.96 19.81
N GLN A 29 4.43 -3.08 19.10
CA GLN A 29 5.51 -3.29 18.15
C GLN A 29 5.12 -2.73 16.79
N ARG A 30 5.65 -1.57 16.40
CA ARG A 30 5.42 -1.00 15.06
C ARG A 30 6.53 -1.46 14.12
N SER A 31 6.19 -1.75 12.88
CA SER A 31 7.18 -2.01 11.83
C SER A 31 6.93 -1.15 10.61
N SER A 32 7.97 -0.92 9.81
CA SER A 32 7.87 -0.21 8.54
C SER A 32 8.71 -0.84 7.47
N GLY A 33 8.19 -0.87 6.25
CA GLY A 33 8.92 -1.23 5.03
C GLY A 33 8.95 -0.06 4.05
N GLU A 34 10.01 0.02 3.25
CA GLU A 34 10.11 0.96 2.14
C GLU A 34 9.48 0.35 0.87
N ILE A 35 8.76 1.17 0.10
CA ILE A 35 8.27 0.77 -1.22
C ILE A 35 9.38 1.02 -2.22
N LEU A 36 9.91 -0.08 -2.78
CA LEU A 36 11.04 -0.11 -3.73
C LEU A 36 10.60 0.18 -5.18
N GLY A 37 9.30 0.40 -5.38
CA GLY A 37 8.66 0.63 -6.66
C GLY A 37 7.69 -0.50 -7.02
N GLY A 38 7.42 -0.67 -8.31
CA GLY A 38 6.37 -1.57 -8.77
C GLY A 38 5.73 -1.07 -10.05
N GLU A 39 4.60 -1.66 -10.40
CA GLU A 39 3.86 -1.34 -11.62
C GLU A 39 2.37 -1.33 -11.33
N PHE A 40 1.62 -0.60 -12.15
CA PHE A 40 0.17 -0.64 -12.07
C PHE A 40 -0.43 -0.58 -13.47
N ASN A 41 -1.58 -1.23 -13.62
CA ASN A 41 -2.30 -1.30 -14.88
C ASN A 41 -3.81 -1.17 -14.63
N GLY A 42 -4.48 -0.49 -15.55
CA GLY A 42 -5.92 -0.31 -15.58
C GLY A 42 -6.32 0.25 -16.95
N ASP A 43 -7.59 0.12 -17.31
CA ASP A 43 -8.10 0.39 -18.67
C ASP A 43 -7.69 1.75 -19.27
N ARG A 44 -7.52 2.77 -18.41
CA ARG A 44 -7.16 4.13 -18.82
C ARG A 44 -5.97 4.70 -18.07
N LEU A 45 -5.37 3.93 -17.19
CA LEU A 45 -4.31 4.40 -16.29
C LEU A 45 -3.29 3.29 -16.07
N GLN A 46 -2.08 3.52 -16.56
CA GLN A 46 -0.97 2.59 -16.46
C GLN A 46 0.34 3.35 -16.21
N GLY A 47 1.31 2.64 -15.66
CA GLY A 47 2.65 3.13 -15.44
C GLY A 47 3.35 2.42 -14.30
N GLN A 48 4.20 3.15 -13.60
CA GLN A 48 5.09 2.60 -12.58
C GLN A 48 4.86 3.23 -11.20
N VAL A 49 5.18 2.47 -10.15
CA VAL A 49 5.26 2.98 -8.78
C VAL A 49 6.67 3.49 -8.56
N LEU A 50 6.82 4.73 -8.10
CA LEU A 50 8.12 5.32 -7.79
C LEU A 50 8.69 4.76 -6.48
N PRO A 51 10.01 4.57 -6.39
CA PRO A 51 10.67 4.20 -5.13
C PRO A 51 10.59 5.34 -4.11
N GLY A 52 10.63 4.99 -2.83
CA GLY A 52 10.69 5.93 -1.69
C GLY A 52 9.39 6.06 -0.89
N GLY A 53 8.33 5.34 -1.27
CA GLY A 53 7.10 5.25 -0.47
C GLY A 53 7.29 4.47 0.84
N SER A 54 6.27 4.42 1.68
CA SER A 54 6.32 3.75 2.98
C SER A 54 5.09 2.89 3.24
N LEU A 55 5.33 1.73 3.85
CA LEU A 55 4.34 0.88 4.50
C LEU A 55 4.60 0.91 6.01
N PHE A 56 3.57 1.23 6.80
CA PHE A 56 3.60 1.09 8.25
C PHE A 56 2.63 0.00 8.67
N LEU A 57 3.08 -0.87 9.59
CA LEU A 57 2.26 -1.92 10.18
C LEU A 57 2.18 -1.73 11.70
N VAL A 58 0.95 -1.80 12.22
CA VAL A 58 0.64 -1.71 13.64
C VAL A 58 -0.22 -2.92 14.03
N PRO A 59 0.37 -3.94 14.69
CA PRO A 59 -0.37 -5.07 15.23
C PRO A 59 -1.53 -4.60 16.10
N GLN A 60 -2.69 -5.21 15.91
CA GLN A 60 -3.87 -5.08 16.76
C GLN A 60 -3.96 -6.26 17.73
N ASP A 61 -3.65 -7.46 17.22
CA ASP A 61 -3.51 -8.72 17.96
C ASP A 61 -2.51 -9.64 17.22
N ASP A 62 -2.40 -10.91 17.64
CA ASP A 62 -1.46 -11.89 17.08
C ASP A 62 -1.74 -12.26 15.61
N SER A 63 -2.97 -12.00 15.13
CA SER A 63 -3.47 -12.39 13.80
C SER A 63 -3.86 -11.21 12.92
N LEU A 64 -3.70 -9.98 13.40
CA LEU A 64 -4.22 -8.80 12.71
C LEU A 64 -3.28 -7.59 12.88
N ALA A 65 -3.01 -6.87 11.80
CA ALA A 65 -2.43 -5.53 11.85
C ALA A 65 -3.24 -4.52 11.05
N ARG A 66 -3.16 -3.27 11.51
CA ARG A 66 -3.48 -2.11 10.69
C ARG A 66 -2.29 -1.73 9.83
N PHE A 67 -2.53 -1.46 8.55
CA PHE A 67 -1.53 -0.92 7.65
C PHE A 67 -1.85 0.52 7.25
N SER A 68 -0.80 1.31 6.99
CA SER A 68 -0.87 2.60 6.29
C SER A 68 0.17 2.61 5.17
N LEU A 69 -0.24 2.98 3.97
CA LEU A 69 0.57 3.03 2.74
C LEU A 69 0.63 4.48 2.25
N TYR A 70 1.83 4.91 1.87
CA TYR A 70 2.10 6.21 1.23
C TYR A 70 3.04 5.99 0.07
N TYR A 71 2.60 6.24 -1.17
CA TYR A 71 3.45 6.06 -2.34
C TYR A 71 3.01 6.94 -3.50
N THR A 72 3.86 7.02 -4.52
CA THR A 72 3.59 7.81 -5.72
C THR A 72 3.55 6.92 -6.94
N LEU A 73 2.47 6.99 -7.70
CA LEU A 73 2.39 6.45 -9.06
C LEU A 73 2.93 7.48 -10.04
N LEU A 74 3.66 7.02 -11.05
CA LEU A 74 4.02 7.79 -12.24
C LEU A 74 3.36 7.12 -13.44
N THR A 75 2.41 7.81 -14.06
CA THR A 75 1.76 7.35 -15.28
C THR A 75 2.69 7.47 -16.48
N ASP A 76 2.41 6.72 -17.54
CA ASP A 76 3.20 6.75 -18.77
C ASP A 76 3.19 8.13 -19.47
N ASP A 77 2.15 8.93 -19.26
CA ASP A 77 2.05 10.32 -19.74
C ASP A 77 2.72 11.35 -18.80
N GLY A 78 3.46 10.87 -17.78
CA GLY A 78 4.32 11.69 -16.94
C GLY A 78 3.64 12.34 -15.74
N ILE A 79 2.40 11.97 -15.41
CA ILE A 79 1.66 12.50 -14.27
C ILE A 79 1.99 11.73 -13.00
N LYS A 80 2.25 12.47 -11.92
CA LYS A 80 2.46 11.89 -10.58
C LYS A 80 1.16 11.89 -9.80
N ILE A 81 0.86 10.77 -9.14
CA ILE A 81 -0.32 10.60 -8.30
C ILE A 81 0.13 10.08 -6.94
N ASP A 82 -0.11 10.86 -5.90
CA ASP A 82 0.13 10.41 -4.53
C ASP A 82 -1.04 9.56 -4.06
N VAL A 83 -0.71 8.39 -3.54
CA VAL A 83 -1.66 7.41 -3.02
C VAL A 83 -1.42 7.26 -1.52
N VAL A 84 -2.52 7.43 -0.78
CA VAL A 84 -2.58 7.13 0.64
C VAL A 84 -3.62 6.04 0.83
N GLY A 85 -3.23 4.96 1.48
CA GLY A 85 -4.10 3.82 1.76
C GLY A 85 -4.03 3.41 3.22
N GLU A 86 -5.15 3.02 3.80
CA GLU A 86 -5.21 2.45 5.14
C GLU A 86 -6.13 1.24 5.13
N GLY A 87 -5.86 0.28 6.01
CA GLY A 87 -6.70 -0.91 6.13
C GLY A 87 -6.20 -1.88 7.18
N LEU A 88 -6.81 -3.06 7.18
CA LEU A 88 -6.44 -4.18 8.04
C LEU A 88 -5.92 -5.32 7.18
N VAL A 89 -4.87 -5.99 7.66
CA VAL A 89 -4.32 -7.21 7.08
C VAL A 89 -4.32 -8.29 8.16
N ALA A 90 -4.90 -9.44 7.83
CA ALA A 90 -4.84 -10.62 8.69
C ALA A 90 -3.53 -11.39 8.40
N PHE A 91 -2.95 -11.94 9.45
CA PHE A 91 -1.81 -12.86 9.40
C PHE A 91 -2.30 -14.24 9.78
N ASP A 92 -1.91 -15.26 9.01
CA ASP A 92 -2.04 -16.64 9.45
C ASP A 92 -0.82 -17.05 10.27
N GLU A 93 -0.98 -17.97 11.24
CA GLU A 93 0.12 -18.49 12.06
C GLU A 93 1.25 -19.10 11.20
N THR A 94 0.91 -19.59 10.01
CA THR A 94 1.84 -20.16 9.03
C THR A 94 2.72 -19.10 8.34
N ASP A 95 2.27 -17.84 8.27
CA ASP A 95 2.93 -16.74 7.55
C ASP A 95 3.93 -15.95 8.40
N ARG A 96 4.43 -16.54 9.50
CA ARG A 96 5.49 -15.94 10.36
C ARG A 96 6.89 -15.94 9.71
N ALA A 97 6.97 -16.00 8.39
CA ALA A 97 8.18 -15.88 7.56
C ALA A 97 8.03 -14.69 6.58
N PRO A 98 9.13 -14.07 6.11
CA PRO A 98 9.11 -12.67 5.69
C PRO A 98 8.22 -12.44 4.45
N PHE A 99 7.46 -11.34 4.51
CA PHE A 99 6.72 -10.55 3.48
C PHE A 99 7.29 -10.54 2.03
N ALA A 100 7.71 -11.67 1.48
CA ALA A 100 8.47 -11.71 0.23
C ALA A 100 7.59 -11.88 -1.01
N GLU A 101 6.34 -12.33 -0.90
CA GLU A 101 5.56 -12.68 -2.10
C GLU A 101 4.13 -12.14 -1.99
N SER A 102 3.95 -10.94 -2.56
CA SER A 102 2.66 -10.46 -3.09
C SER A 102 1.55 -10.22 -2.06
N LEU A 103 1.53 -9.01 -1.48
CA LEU A 103 0.36 -8.53 -0.74
C LEU A 103 -0.69 -7.99 -1.71
N SER A 104 -1.76 -8.74 -1.98
CA SER A 104 -2.93 -8.26 -2.72
C SER A 104 -3.81 -7.41 -1.79
N VAL A 105 -3.53 -6.11 -1.72
CA VAL A 105 -4.37 -5.16 -0.97
C VAL A 105 -5.46 -4.61 -1.86
N HIS A 106 -6.73 -4.90 -1.51
CA HIS A 106 -7.88 -4.22 -2.10
C HIS A 106 -8.00 -2.84 -1.46
N VAL A 107 -7.25 -1.86 -1.96
CA VAL A 107 -7.28 -0.48 -1.46
C VAL A 107 -8.49 0.23 -2.05
N GLN A 108 -9.39 0.71 -1.20
CA GLN A 108 -10.34 1.77 -1.57
C GLN A 108 -9.53 3.07 -1.71
N GLN A 109 -9.01 3.32 -2.92
CA GLN A 109 -8.10 4.43 -3.17
C GLN A 109 -8.83 5.76 -3.07
N THR A 110 -8.37 6.64 -2.17
CA THR A 110 -8.66 8.07 -2.27
C THR A 110 -7.51 8.72 -3.01
N VAL A 111 -7.71 9.04 -4.28
CA VAL A 111 -6.71 9.75 -5.10
C VAL A 111 -6.75 11.23 -4.75
N GLN A 112 -5.74 11.73 -4.04
CA GLN A 112 -5.56 13.17 -3.84
C GLN A 112 -4.67 13.72 -4.96
N ARG A 113 -5.27 14.37 -5.96
CA ARG A 113 -4.51 15.11 -6.98
C ARG A 113 -4.11 16.47 -6.42
N SER A 114 -2.82 16.68 -6.17
CA SER A 114 -2.28 18.03 -5.92
C SER A 114 -1.67 18.59 -7.20
N PHE A 115 -2.26 19.67 -7.73
CA PHE A 115 -1.69 20.41 -8.86
C PHE A 115 -0.80 21.51 -8.27
N ARG A 116 0.53 21.38 -8.37
CA ARG A 116 1.40 22.55 -8.18
C ARG A 116 1.28 23.42 -9.44
N ARG A 117 0.62 24.57 -9.32
CA ARG A 117 0.78 25.65 -10.29
C ARG A 117 2.15 26.29 -10.06
N SER A 118 2.95 26.38 -11.13
CA SER A 118 4.19 27.16 -11.21
C SER A 118 3.93 28.65 -11.09
#